data_AF-A0A016VFC2-F1
#
_entry.id   AF-A0A016VFC2-F1
#
_cell.length_a   1.000
_cell.length_b   1.000
_cell.length_c   1.000
_cell.angle_alpha   90.00
_cell.angle_beta   90.00
_cell.angle_gamma   90.00
#
_symmetry.space_group_name_H-M   'P 1'
#
loop_
_entity.id
_entity.type
_entity.pdbx_description
1 polymer ?
#
loop_
_entity_poly.entity_id
_entity_poly.type
_entity_poly.pdbx_seq_one_letter_code
_entity_poly.pdbx_strand_id
1 'polypeptide(L)'
;MKAVCLVASFCLSYLVSADRDCRLECFNAAVSYRIAKKEGLGEKEIEERVLAECETFAKKLYYKCSKAVPMILKNEEIKKTIEAWDVESASDKETEKKVKKHCWTACRNRREE
;
A
#
# COMPACT_ATOMS: atom_id res chain seq x y z
N MET A 1 12.14 -36.19 -11.21
CA MET A 1 11.62 -35.70 -9.91
C MET A 1 12.59 -34.74 -9.19
N LYS A 2 13.28 -33.82 -9.90
CA LYS A 2 14.18 -32.81 -9.30
C LYS A 2 13.97 -31.39 -9.86
N ALA A 3 13.35 -31.25 -11.04
CA ALA A 3 13.04 -29.94 -11.63
C ALA A 3 11.79 -29.25 -11.03
N VAL A 4 10.86 -30.03 -10.46
CA VAL A 4 9.57 -29.52 -9.96
C VAL A 4 9.73 -28.70 -8.68
N CYS A 5 10.73 -29.01 -7.84
CA CYS A 5 10.96 -28.28 -6.59
C CYS A 5 11.58 -26.88 -6.81
N LEU A 6 12.30 -26.65 -7.92
CA LEU A 6 12.95 -25.37 -8.21
C LEU A 6 11.95 -24.32 -8.72
N VAL A 7 11.01 -24.73 -9.58
CA VAL A 7 9.98 -23.80 -10.08
C VAL A 7 9.03 -23.38 -8.96
N ALA A 8 8.64 -24.31 -8.09
CA ALA A 8 7.78 -24.00 -6.94
C ALA A 8 8.45 -23.03 -5.95
N SER A 9 9.75 -23.20 -5.69
CA SER A 9 10.49 -22.30 -4.80
C SER A 9 10.70 -20.90 -5.41
N PHE A 10 10.86 -20.80 -6.74
CA PHE A 10 10.95 -19.52 -7.45
C PHE A 10 9.60 -18.78 -7.51
N CYS A 11 8.49 -19.49 -7.70
CA CYS A 11 7.16 -18.90 -7.61
C CYS A 11 6.84 -18.41 -6.19
N LEU A 12 7.24 -19.16 -5.16
CA LEU A 12 7.05 -18.77 -3.76
C LEU A 12 7.85 -17.52 -3.37
N SER A 13 9.11 -17.42 -3.79
CA SER A 13 9.93 -16.23 -3.51
C SER A 13 9.41 -14.98 -4.25
N TYR A 14 8.94 -15.14 -5.49
CA TYR A 14 8.29 -14.05 -6.23
C TYR A 14 7.00 -13.59 -5.54
N LEU A 15 6.16 -14.52 -5.07
CA LEU A 15 4.94 -14.19 -4.31
C LEU A 15 5.25 -13.46 -3.01
N VAL A 16 6.29 -13.88 -2.28
CA VAL A 16 6.72 -13.20 -1.04
C VAL A 16 7.27 -11.80 -1.33
N SER A 17 8.02 -11.62 -2.42
CA SER A 17 8.49 -10.30 -2.85
C SER A 17 7.30 -9.40 -3.22
N ALA A 18 6.39 -9.87 -4.06
CA ALA A 18 5.22 -9.12 -4.47
C ALA A 18 4.31 -8.74 -3.29
N ASP A 19 4.17 -9.61 -2.28
CA ASP A 19 3.46 -9.31 -1.04
C ASP A 19 4.16 -8.22 -0.21
N ARG A 20 5.50 -8.26 -0.14
CA ARG A 20 6.29 -7.25 0.56
C ARG A 20 6.19 -5.90 -0.14
N ASP A 21 6.30 -5.90 -1.46
CA ASP A 21 6.24 -4.71 -2.32
C ASP A 21 4.83 -4.09 -2.25
N CYS A 22 3.78 -4.91 -2.33
CA CYS A 22 2.39 -4.46 -2.16
C CYS A 22 2.15 -3.76 -0.81
N ARG A 23 2.63 -4.33 0.30
CA ARG A 23 2.44 -3.76 1.64
C ARG A 23 3.16 -2.43 1.79
N LEU A 24 4.37 -2.35 1.23
CA LEU A 24 5.17 -1.13 1.25
C LEU A 24 4.52 -0.03 0.42
N GLU A 25 4.04 -0.35 -0.78
CA GLU A 25 3.31 0.60 -1.64
C GLU A 25 2.03 1.10 -0.98
N CYS A 26 1.24 0.20 -0.40
CA CYS A 26 0.03 0.54 0.32
C CYS A 26 0.34 1.50 1.49
N PHE A 27 1.38 1.20 2.27
CA PHE A 27 1.77 2.04 3.39
C PHE A 27 2.31 3.41 2.93
N ASN A 28 3.10 3.45 1.86
CA ASN A 28 3.57 4.70 1.27
C ASN A 28 2.42 5.55 0.71
N ALA A 29 1.42 4.92 0.08
CA ALA A 29 0.21 5.60 -0.38
C ALA A 29 -0.57 6.22 0.79
N ALA A 30 -0.69 5.52 1.92
CA ALA A 30 -1.30 6.08 3.13
C ALA A 30 -0.51 7.29 3.68
N VAL A 31 0.82 7.23 3.67
CA VAL A 31 1.68 8.37 4.06
C VAL A 31 1.52 9.54 3.09
N SER A 32 1.47 9.28 1.79
CA SER A 32 1.25 10.29 0.75
C SER A 32 -0.10 10.97 0.90
N TYR A 33 -1.18 10.19 1.07
CA TYR A 33 -2.52 10.70 1.34
C TYR A 33 -2.53 11.64 2.55
N ARG A 34 -1.88 11.21 3.65
CA ARG A 34 -1.75 12.00 4.87
C ARG A 34 -1.05 13.34 4.63
N ILE A 35 0.05 13.34 3.88
CA ILE A 35 0.81 14.56 3.56
C ILE A 35 -0.05 15.49 2.70
N ALA A 36 -0.66 14.96 1.65
CA ALA A 36 -1.50 15.70 0.72
C ALA A 36 -2.72 16.33 1.41
N LYS A 37 -3.32 15.64 2.39
CA LYS A 37 -4.37 16.20 3.26
C LYS A 37 -3.88 17.37 4.11
N LYS A 38 -2.67 17.30 4.65
CA LYS A 38 -2.08 18.39 5.45
C LYS A 38 -1.75 19.61 4.61
N GLU A 39 -1.40 19.41 3.35
CA GLU A 39 -1.21 20.50 2.37
C GLU A 39 -2.53 21.17 1.96
N GLY A 40 -3.68 20.66 2.41
CA GLY A 40 -5.00 21.22 2.13
C GLY A 40 -5.53 20.88 0.74
N LEU A 41 -4.97 19.86 0.09
CA LEU A 41 -5.41 19.44 -1.25
C LEU A 41 -6.82 18.85 -1.21
N GLY A 42 -7.56 19.02 -2.31
CA GLY A 42 -8.89 18.41 -2.47
C GLY A 42 -8.81 16.89 -2.61
N GLU A 43 -9.88 16.17 -2.25
CA GLU A 43 -9.95 14.69 -2.35
C GLU A 43 -9.46 14.15 -3.71
N LYS A 44 -9.95 14.74 -4.80
CA LYS A 44 -9.61 14.30 -6.15
C LYS A 44 -8.12 14.49 -6.47
N GLU A 45 -7.53 15.59 -6.02
CA GLU A 45 -6.12 15.90 -6.24
C GLU A 45 -5.22 14.98 -5.40
N ILE A 46 -5.66 14.62 -4.19
CA ILE A 46 -4.98 13.63 -3.35
C ILE A 46 -5.01 12.25 -4.02
N GLU A 47 -6.16 11.81 -4.51
CA GLU A 47 -6.29 10.53 -5.21
C GLU A 47 -5.38 10.46 -6.44
N GLU A 48 -5.37 11.52 -7.26
CA GLU A 48 -4.51 11.62 -8.44
C GLU A 48 -3.03 11.55 -8.06
N ARG A 49 -2.60 12.30 -7.02
CA ARG A 49 -1.22 12.27 -6.53
C ARG A 49 -0.81 10.89 -6.02
N VAL A 50 -1.63 10.28 -5.16
CA VAL A 50 -1.32 8.98 -4.53
C VAL A 50 -1.20 7.89 -5.60
N LEU A 51 -2.08 7.89 -6.61
CA LEU A 51 -1.99 6.98 -7.75
C LEU A 51 -0.76 7.23 -8.61
N ALA A 52 -0.44 8.49 -8.90
CA ALA A 52 0.74 8.85 -9.70
C ALA A 52 2.06 8.46 -9.01
N GLU A 53 2.17 8.66 -7.70
CA GLU A 53 3.32 8.24 -6.90
C GLU A 53 3.49 6.72 -6.91
N CYS A 54 2.38 5.98 -6.79
CA CYS A 54 2.38 4.53 -6.87
C CYS A 54 2.80 4.01 -8.26
N GLU A 55 2.25 4.56 -9.34
CA GLU A 55 2.65 4.20 -10.71
C GLU A 55 4.12 4.53 -10.99
N THR A 56 4.62 5.64 -10.46
CA THR A 56 6.05 6.02 -10.57
C THR A 56 6.94 5.01 -9.86
N PHE A 57 6.56 4.56 -8.66
CA PHE A 57 7.29 3.54 -7.93
C PHE A 57 7.27 2.18 -8.66
N ALA A 58 6.09 1.76 -9.10
CA ALA A 58 5.91 0.49 -9.79
C ALA A 58 6.65 0.43 -11.14
N LYS A 59 6.65 1.54 -11.91
CA LYS A 59 7.38 1.67 -13.18
C LYS A 59 8.89 1.48 -13.00
N LYS A 60 9.48 2.01 -11.92
CA LYS A 60 10.92 1.82 -11.62
C LYS A 60 11.28 0.35 -11.38
N LEU A 61 10.30 -0.46 -11.02
CA LEU A 61 10.47 -1.86 -10.66
C LEU A 61 9.83 -2.83 -11.68
N TYR A 62 9.41 -2.31 -12.85
CA TYR A 62 8.80 -3.08 -13.94
C TYR A 62 7.54 -3.87 -13.57
N TYR A 63 6.73 -3.36 -12.63
CA TYR A 63 5.41 -3.93 -12.31
C TYR A 63 4.32 -2.84 -12.24
N LYS A 64 3.06 -3.23 -12.02
CA LYS A 64 1.90 -2.30 -11.94
C LYS A 64 1.65 -1.83 -10.51
N CYS A 65 1.23 -0.58 -10.34
CA CYS A 65 0.83 -0.03 -9.04
C CYS A 65 -0.10 -0.99 -8.28
N SER A 66 0.10 -1.08 -6.97
CA SER A 66 -0.63 -2.06 -6.22
C SER A 66 -2.14 -1.85 -6.20
N LYS A 67 -2.93 -2.90 -6.48
CA LYS A 67 -4.39 -2.92 -6.26
C LYS A 67 -4.79 -2.53 -4.82
N ALA A 68 -3.89 -2.67 -3.85
CA ALA A 68 -4.13 -2.25 -2.46
C ALA A 68 -4.15 -0.72 -2.30
N VAL A 69 -3.50 0.03 -3.18
CA VAL A 69 -3.48 1.50 -3.13
C VAL A 69 -4.88 2.08 -3.43
N PRO A 70 -5.57 1.69 -4.51
CA PRO A 70 -6.98 2.04 -4.71
C PRO A 70 -7.90 1.60 -3.56
N MET A 71 -7.60 0.49 -2.88
CA MET A 71 -8.41 0.02 -1.75
C MET A 71 -8.35 0.98 -0.55
N ILE A 72 -7.20 1.63 -0.33
CA ILE A 72 -7.10 2.70 0.68
C ILE A 72 -7.92 3.91 0.25
N LEU A 73 -7.78 4.33 -1.02
CA LEU A 73 -8.46 5.52 -1.54
C LEU A 73 -9.99 5.37 -1.62
N LYS A 74 -10.52 4.14 -1.62
CA LYS A 74 -11.97 3.88 -1.69
C LYS A 74 -12.59 3.53 -0.34
N ASN A 75 -11.80 3.41 0.73
CA ASN A 75 -12.29 3.01 2.03
C ASN A 75 -12.26 4.20 3.00
N GLU A 76 -13.45 4.69 3.35
CA GLU A 76 -13.60 5.87 4.22
C GLU A 76 -13.14 5.62 5.66
N GLU A 77 -13.19 4.38 6.15
CA GLU A 77 -12.74 4.04 7.50
C GLU A 77 -11.21 4.15 7.62
N ILE A 78 -10.49 3.65 6.61
CA ILE A 78 -9.03 3.77 6.58
C ILE A 78 -8.59 5.20 6.30
N LYS A 79 -9.29 5.97 5.45
CA LYS A 79 -9.04 7.41 5.26
C LYS A 79 -9.11 8.16 6.59
N LYS A 80 -10.20 8.00 7.35
CA LYS A 80 -10.35 8.59 8.69
C LYS A 80 -9.25 8.16 9.65
N THR A 81 -8.84 6.89 9.59
CA THR A 81 -7.73 6.38 10.41
C THR A 81 -6.41 7.06 10.03
N ILE A 82 -6.15 7.28 8.75
CA ILE A 82 -4.94 7.97 8.25
C ILE A 82 -4.97 9.47 8.60
N GLU A 83 -6.14 10.10 8.54
CA GLU A 83 -6.33 11.51 8.90
C GLU A 83 -6.15 11.75 10.41
N ALA A 84 -6.60 10.80 11.23
CA ALA A 84 -6.38 10.80 12.67
C ALA A 84 -4.91 10.52 13.06
N TRP A 85 -4.06 10.15 12.10
CA TRP A 85 -2.64 9.89 12.34
C TRP A 85 -1.90 11.22 12.58
N ASP A 86 -1.75 11.54 13.87
CA ASP A 86 -1.20 12.81 14.37
C ASP A 86 0.16 13.18 13.73
N VAL A 87 0.32 14.48 13.49
CA VAL A 87 1.41 15.11 12.73
C VAL A 87 2.65 15.35 13.59
N GLU A 88 2.43 15.68 14.86
CA GLU A 88 3.49 16.09 15.78
C GLU A 88 3.99 14.92 16.64
N SER A 89 3.16 13.91 16.82
CA SER A 89 3.54 12.65 17.45
C SER A 89 4.31 11.76 16.45
N ALA A 90 5.64 11.83 16.50
CA ALA A 90 6.52 10.83 15.87
C ALA A 90 6.33 9.39 16.43
N SER A 91 5.28 9.13 17.22
CA SER A 91 5.06 7.88 17.94
C SER A 91 3.60 7.45 18.07
N ASP A 92 2.69 7.87 17.19
CA ASP A 92 1.37 7.21 17.08
C ASP A 92 1.51 5.83 16.40
N LYS A 93 2.08 4.91 17.17
CA LYS A 93 2.32 3.52 16.80
C LYS A 93 1.01 2.74 16.68
N GLU A 94 -0.06 3.19 17.32
CA GLU A 94 -1.35 2.50 17.27
C GLU A 94 -2.02 2.72 15.91
N THR A 95 -2.09 3.97 15.47
CA THR A 95 -2.63 4.32 14.15
C THR A 95 -1.76 3.76 13.03
N GLU A 96 -0.43 3.86 13.15
CA GLU A 96 0.50 3.22 12.22
C GLU A 96 0.25 1.71 12.10
N LYS A 97 0.04 1.02 13.23
CA LYS A 97 -0.26 -0.42 13.27
C LYS A 97 -1.60 -0.74 12.62
N LYS A 98 -2.64 0.09 12.81
CA LYS A 98 -3.94 -0.05 12.13
C LYS A 98 -3.79 0.07 10.62
N VAL A 99 -3.06 1.08 10.14
CA VAL A 99 -2.77 1.27 8.71
C VAL A 99 -1.98 0.09 8.14
N LYS A 100 -0.91 -0.35 8.81
CA LYS A 100 -0.12 -1.52 8.40
C LYS A 100 -0.97 -2.79 8.35
N LYS A 101 -1.86 -3.01 9.33
CA LYS A 101 -2.77 -4.16 9.34
C LYS A 101 -3.74 -4.11 8.17
N HIS A 102 -4.31 -2.95 7.87
CA HIS A 102 -5.18 -2.78 6.72
C HIS A 102 -4.44 -3.12 5.41
N CYS A 103 -3.23 -2.58 5.22
CA CYS A 103 -2.41 -2.89 4.07
C CYS A 103 -2.06 -4.37 3.95
N TRP A 104 -1.80 -5.04 5.08
CA TRP A 104 -1.56 -6.48 5.09
C TRP A 104 -2.77 -7.26 4.60
N THR A 105 -3.98 -6.91 5.06
CA THR A 105 -5.23 -7.54 4.61
C THR A 105 -5.51 -7.26 3.14
N ALA A 106 -5.37 -6.01 2.70
CA ALA A 106 -5.59 -5.61 1.30
C ALA A 106 -4.64 -6.36 0.33
N CYS A 107 -3.37 -6.53 0.72
CA CYS A 107 -2.42 -7.30 -0.08
C CYS A 107 -2.69 -8.80 -0.06
N ARG A 108 -3.16 -9.37 1.06
CA ARG A 108 -3.49 -10.79 1.15
C ARG A 108 -4.73 -11.15 0.33
N ASN A 109 -5.72 -10.26 0.28
CA ASN A 109 -6.95 -10.46 -0.48
C ASN A 109 -6.75 -10.34 -2.01
N ARG A 110 -5.59 -9.85 -2.49
CA ARG A 110 -5.23 -9.97 -3.92
C ARG A 110 -5.09 -11.41 -4.42
N ARG A 111 -4.99 -12.39 -3.52
CA ARG A 111 -4.86 -13.81 -3.88
C ARG A 111 -6.19 -14.45 -4.31
N GLU A 112 -7.33 -13.76 -4.13
CA GLU A 112 -8.67 -14.30 -4.39
C GLU A 112 -9.30 -13.82 -5.71
N GLU A 113 -8.56 -13.09 -6.55
CA GLU A 113 -8.94 -12.71 -7.93
C GLU A 113 -7.84 -13.07 -8.94
#